data_AF-A0AAD9G5X6-F1
#
_entry.id   AF-A0AAD9G5X6-F1
#
_cell.length_a   1.000
_cell.length_b   1.000
_cell.length_c   1.000
_cell.angle_alpha   90.00
_cell.angle_beta   90.00
_cell.angle_gamma   90.00
#
_symmetry.space_group_name_H-M   'P 1'
#
loop_
_entity.id
_entity.type
_entity.pdbx_description
1 polymer ?
#
loop_
_entity_poly.entity_id
_entity_poly.type
_entity_poly.pdbx_seq_one_letter_code
_entity_poly.pdbx_strand_id
1 'polypeptide(L)'
;MTDPTTPSPSTEAKEYERNSAKKRVLDSFLDGQDWKNTARFNKVSMTTARRVISKGSIEKQARGGVRPSCVKMTVEVVSKLEEYLDEQADMKLVDMKDRLLSDMDVNVSVTSIHRALHGMLYTIKALRIEKSTMNSSENKAKRMAFAKALNLHVTEGNMIIYHDETNFNV
;
A
#
# COMPACT_ATOMS: atom_id res chain seq x y z
N MET A 1 40.50 40.90 -14.49
CA MET A 1 39.58 40.64 -13.36
C MET A 1 38.39 39.89 -13.92
N THR A 2 38.38 38.57 -13.81
CA THR A 2 37.25 37.72 -14.19
C THR A 2 36.34 37.61 -12.97
N ASP A 3 35.14 38.19 -13.04
CA ASP A 3 34.12 38.03 -12.00
C ASP A 3 33.83 36.53 -11.78
N PRO A 4 33.77 36.05 -10.53
CA PRO A 4 33.42 34.66 -10.27
C PRO A 4 31.94 34.44 -10.62
N THR A 5 31.70 33.64 -11.65
CA THR A 5 30.36 33.22 -12.06
C THR A 5 29.65 32.57 -10.87
N THR A 6 28.66 33.28 -10.34
CA THR A 6 27.86 32.79 -9.22
C THR A 6 27.09 31.54 -9.69
N PRO A 7 27.14 30.41 -8.96
CA PRO A 7 26.44 29.21 -9.37
C PRO A 7 24.93 29.47 -9.45
N SER A 8 24.31 29.02 -10.54
CA SER A 8 22.87 29.21 -10.74
C SER A 8 22.08 28.50 -9.65
N PRO A 9 21.04 29.12 -9.06
CA PRO A 9 20.30 28.52 -7.96
C PRO A 9 19.58 27.23 -8.40
N SER A 10 19.57 26.24 -7.50
CA SER A 10 18.89 24.95 -7.70
C SER A 10 17.37 25.15 -7.88
N THR A 11 16.69 24.14 -8.44
CA THR A 11 15.23 24.16 -8.61
C THR A 11 14.51 24.36 -7.28
N GLU A 12 15.00 23.73 -6.22
CA GLU A 12 14.45 23.84 -4.87
C GLU A 12 14.62 25.25 -4.30
N ALA A 13 15.79 25.86 -4.45
CA ALA A 13 16.05 27.23 -4.01
C ALA A 13 15.14 28.24 -4.74
N LYS A 14 14.96 28.07 -6.05
CA LYS A 14 14.02 28.89 -6.84
C LYS A 14 12.58 28.73 -6.37
N GLU A 15 12.18 27.52 -6.01
CA GLU A 15 10.85 27.24 -5.48
C GLU A 15 10.63 27.85 -4.11
N TYR A 16 11.60 27.69 -3.21
CA TYR A 16 11.58 28.28 -1.87
C TYR A 16 11.43 29.79 -1.95
N GLU A 17 12.25 30.48 -2.76
CA GLU A 17 12.19 31.93 -2.91
C GLU A 17 10.83 32.40 -3.44
N ARG A 18 10.28 31.69 -4.43
CA ARG A 18 8.95 31.98 -4.98
C ARG A 18 7.84 31.79 -3.94
N ASN A 19 7.93 30.78 -3.08
CA ASN A 19 6.95 30.56 -2.02
C ASN A 19 7.10 31.61 -0.91
N SER A 20 8.33 31.96 -0.55
CA SER A 20 8.65 33.06 0.38
C SER A 20 8.13 34.41 -0.12
N ALA A 21 8.28 34.71 -1.41
CA ALA A 21 7.74 35.90 -2.05
C ALA A 21 6.19 35.97 -1.94
N LYS A 22 5.50 34.85 -2.18
CA LYS A 22 4.04 34.77 -1.99
C LYS A 22 3.64 34.92 -0.52
N LYS A 23 4.42 34.35 0.40
CA LYS A 23 4.19 34.45 1.84
C LYS A 23 4.25 35.91 2.31
N ARG A 24 5.32 36.63 1.93
CA ARG A 24 5.47 38.08 2.21
C ARG A 24 4.27 38.91 1.74
N VAL A 25 3.72 38.58 0.56
CA VAL A 25 2.52 39.26 0.04
C VAL A 25 1.28 38.94 0.87
N LEU A 26 1.12 37.68 1.30
CA LEU A 26 0.00 37.25 2.14
C LEU A 26 0.09 37.89 3.54
N ASP A 27 1.27 37.86 4.17
CA ASP A 27 1.51 38.44 5.48
C ASP A 27 1.23 39.97 5.46
N SER A 28 1.76 40.68 4.45
CA SER A 28 1.46 42.11 4.24
C SER A 28 -0.03 42.41 4.13
N PHE A 29 -0.81 41.54 3.48
CA PHE A 29 -2.27 41.69 3.43
C PHE A 29 -2.94 41.46 4.79
N LEU A 30 -2.50 40.45 5.54
CA LEU A 30 -3.03 40.15 6.87
C LEU A 30 -2.73 41.27 7.88
N ASP A 31 -1.56 41.90 7.75
CA ASP A 31 -1.12 43.03 8.58
C ASP A 31 -1.77 44.38 8.16
N GLY A 32 -2.68 44.37 7.18
CA GLY A 32 -3.37 45.56 6.68
C GLY A 32 -2.46 46.52 5.88
N GLN A 33 -1.29 46.07 5.43
CA GLN A 33 -0.32 46.86 4.69
C GLN A 33 -0.61 46.86 3.17
N ASP A 34 0.14 47.68 2.41
CA ASP A 34 0.01 47.72 0.94
C ASP A 34 0.67 46.50 0.27
N TRP A 35 -0.07 45.41 0.25
CA TRP A 35 0.30 44.15 -0.39
C TRP A 35 0.56 44.28 -1.89
N LYS A 36 0.01 45.29 -2.59
CA LYS A 36 0.26 45.49 -4.03
C LYS A 36 1.69 45.94 -4.25
N ASN A 37 2.17 46.84 -3.39
CA ASN A 37 3.55 47.30 -3.43
C ASN A 37 4.51 46.15 -3.03
N THR A 38 4.16 45.38 -1.99
CA THR A 38 4.90 44.17 -1.61
C THR A 38 5.00 43.19 -2.79
N ALA A 39 3.92 42.95 -3.54
CA ALA A 39 3.94 42.06 -4.70
C ALA A 39 4.88 42.57 -5.82
N ARG A 40 4.90 43.88 -6.07
CA ARG A 40 5.78 44.51 -7.06
C ARG A 40 7.26 44.33 -6.70
N PHE A 41 7.64 44.60 -5.45
CA PHE A 41 9.02 44.42 -4.99
C PHE A 41 9.48 42.95 -5.03
N ASN A 42 8.56 42.03 -4.71
CA ASN A 42 8.82 40.59 -4.70
C ASN A 42 8.67 39.91 -6.08
N LYS A 43 8.44 40.69 -7.14
CA LYS A 43 8.24 40.19 -8.52
C LYS A 43 7.12 39.13 -8.62
N VAL A 44 6.08 39.23 -7.78
CA VAL A 44 4.90 38.38 -7.83
C VAL A 44 3.87 39.02 -8.75
N SER A 45 3.36 38.28 -9.74
CA SER A 45 2.33 38.81 -10.63
C SER A 45 1.07 39.21 -9.83
N MET A 46 0.43 40.30 -10.22
CA MET A 46 -0.78 40.79 -9.54
C MET A 46 -1.90 39.74 -9.51
N THR A 47 -2.03 38.94 -10.57
CA THR A 47 -2.96 37.81 -10.65
C THR A 47 -2.65 36.73 -9.62
N THR A 48 -1.37 36.40 -9.42
CA THR A 48 -0.93 35.43 -8.42
C THR A 48 -1.11 35.97 -7.01
N ALA A 49 -0.76 37.24 -6.76
CA ALA A 49 -0.95 37.91 -5.48
C ALA A 49 -2.42 37.91 -5.06
N ARG A 50 -3.32 38.34 -5.95
CA ARG A 50 -4.78 38.27 -5.71
C ARG A 50 -5.26 36.86 -5.41
N ARG A 51 -4.79 35.87 -6.17
CA ARG A 51 -5.16 34.46 -5.94
C ARG A 51 -4.69 33.96 -4.57
N VAL A 52 -3.47 34.28 -4.17
CA VAL A 52 -2.92 33.88 -2.86
C VAL A 52 -3.72 34.52 -1.72
N ILE A 53 -4.00 35.82 -1.83
CA ILE A 53 -4.81 36.57 -0.86
C ILE A 53 -6.23 36.02 -0.78
N SER A 54 -6.90 35.88 -1.94
CA SER A 54 -8.26 35.34 -2.01
C SER A 54 -8.37 33.92 -1.49
N LYS A 55 -7.32 33.10 -1.66
CA LYS A 55 -7.26 31.75 -1.10
C LYS A 55 -6.89 31.75 0.39
N GLY A 56 -6.19 32.77 0.87
CA GLY A 56 -5.62 32.83 2.23
C GLY A 56 -4.49 31.84 2.49
N SER A 57 -3.93 31.19 1.46
CA SER A 57 -2.88 30.18 1.62
C SER A 57 -1.93 30.11 0.42
N ILE A 58 -0.65 29.89 0.71
CA ILE A 58 0.40 29.66 -0.29
C ILE A 58 0.57 28.19 -0.68
N GLU A 59 -0.14 27.28 0.02
CA GLU A 59 0.02 25.84 -0.18
C GLU A 59 -0.44 25.41 -1.58
N LYS A 60 0.42 24.61 -2.21
CA LYS A 60 0.10 23.96 -3.48
C LYS A 60 -0.93 22.86 -3.22
N GLN A 61 -2.02 22.89 -3.97
CA GLN A 61 -2.95 21.77 -3.99
C GLN A 61 -2.39 20.66 -4.87
N ALA A 62 -2.80 19.42 -4.57
CA ALA A 62 -2.55 18.30 -5.45
C ALA A 62 -3.04 18.65 -6.86
N ARG A 63 -2.22 18.31 -7.87
CA ARG A 63 -2.57 18.55 -9.27
C ARG A 63 -3.14 17.26 -9.87
N GLY A 64 -4.28 17.39 -10.52
CA GLY A 64 -4.94 16.27 -11.16
C GLY A 64 -5.52 15.27 -10.15
N GLY A 65 -5.90 14.11 -10.65
CA GLY A 65 -6.50 13.04 -9.88
C GLY A 65 -7.06 11.95 -10.79
N VAL A 66 -7.33 10.79 -10.21
CA VAL A 66 -8.00 9.71 -10.93
C VAL A 66 -9.47 10.10 -11.12
N ARG A 67 -9.97 9.95 -12.35
CA ARG A 67 -11.39 10.16 -12.64
C ARG A 67 -12.19 8.98 -12.09
N PRO A 68 -13.29 9.19 -11.35
CA PRO A 68 -14.09 8.09 -10.81
C PRO A 68 -14.53 7.06 -11.87
N SER A 69 -14.89 7.53 -13.07
CA SER A 69 -15.28 6.67 -14.20
C SER A 69 -14.17 5.75 -14.72
N CYS A 70 -12.91 6.03 -14.39
CA CYS A 70 -11.76 5.21 -14.79
C CYS A 70 -11.33 4.22 -13.69
N VAL A 71 -11.96 4.26 -12.51
CA VAL A 71 -11.64 3.37 -11.39
C VAL A 71 -12.36 2.05 -11.59
N LYS A 72 -11.58 1.00 -11.86
CA LYS A 72 -12.10 -0.38 -11.96
C LYS A 72 -12.15 -1.09 -10.61
N MET A 73 -11.18 -0.84 -9.74
CA MET A 73 -11.15 -1.41 -8.38
C MET A 73 -12.01 -0.56 -7.45
N THR A 74 -13.32 -0.62 -7.62
CA THR A 74 -14.29 0.04 -6.75
C THR A 74 -14.43 -0.71 -5.43
N VAL A 75 -15.08 -0.10 -4.44
CA VAL A 75 -15.36 -0.75 -3.14
C VAL A 75 -16.13 -2.06 -3.33
N GLU A 76 -17.08 -2.08 -4.27
CA GLU A 76 -17.87 -3.27 -4.60
C GLU A 76 -17.01 -4.41 -5.16
N VAL A 77 -16.13 -4.11 -6.12
CA VAL A 77 -15.20 -5.09 -6.69
C VAL A 77 -14.23 -5.64 -5.63
N VAL A 78 -13.76 -4.76 -4.75
CA VAL A 78 -12.87 -5.13 -3.63
C VAL A 78 -13.62 -6.00 -2.60
N SER A 79 -14.88 -5.72 -2.32
CA SER A 79 -15.72 -6.56 -1.46
C SER A 79 -15.95 -7.94 -2.08
N LYS A 80 -16.13 -8.00 -3.41
CA LYS A 80 -16.28 -9.28 -4.12
C LYS A 80 -15.00 -10.14 -4.04
N LEU A 81 -13.82 -9.52 -4.06
CA LEU A 81 -12.57 -10.23 -3.83
C LEU A 81 -12.48 -10.84 -2.42
N GLU A 82 -13.05 -10.18 -1.41
CA GLU A 82 -13.15 -10.72 -0.05
C GLU A 82 -14.06 -11.94 -0.01
N GLU A 83 -15.25 -11.86 -0.64
CA GLU A 83 -16.17 -13.00 -0.75
C GLU A 83 -15.51 -14.22 -1.39
N TYR A 84 -14.71 -14.03 -2.45
CA TYR A 84 -13.97 -15.12 -3.08
C TYR A 84 -12.95 -15.78 -2.15
N LEU A 85 -12.30 -15.01 -1.28
CA LEU A 85 -11.36 -15.51 -0.29
C LEU A 85 -12.06 -16.24 0.86
N ASP A 86 -13.23 -15.78 1.27
CA ASP A 86 -14.05 -16.43 2.29
C ASP A 86 -14.60 -17.78 1.81
N GLU A 87 -14.99 -17.87 0.53
CA GLU A 87 -15.37 -19.13 -0.12
C GLU A 87 -14.18 -20.08 -0.24
N GLN A 88 -13.04 -19.57 -0.70
CA GLN A 88 -11.84 -20.36 -0.97
C GLN A 88 -10.56 -19.54 -0.76
N ALA A 89 -9.92 -19.72 0.39
CA ALA A 89 -8.71 -18.98 0.76
C ALA A 89 -7.47 -19.30 -0.12
N ASP A 90 -7.45 -20.43 -0.83
CA ASP A 90 -6.38 -20.82 -1.77
C ASP A 90 -6.67 -20.45 -3.23
N MET A 91 -7.71 -19.66 -3.49
CA MET A 91 -8.06 -19.22 -4.84
C MET A 91 -6.91 -18.45 -5.49
N LYS A 92 -6.58 -18.80 -6.74
CA LYS A 92 -5.51 -18.12 -7.47
C LYS A 92 -6.02 -16.77 -7.98
N LEU A 93 -5.11 -15.81 -8.06
CA LEU A 93 -5.43 -14.49 -8.61
C LEU A 93 -5.93 -14.51 -10.07
N VAL A 94 -5.52 -15.53 -10.85
CA VAL A 94 -6.03 -15.72 -12.22
C VAL A 94 -7.49 -16.12 -12.19
N ASP A 95 -7.87 -17.03 -11.29
CA ASP A 95 -9.25 -17.46 -11.12
C ASP A 95 -10.12 -16.30 -10.62
N MET A 96 -9.61 -15.50 -9.67
CA MET A 96 -10.30 -14.27 -9.21
C MET A 96 -10.54 -13.27 -10.35
N LYS A 97 -9.58 -13.12 -11.26
CA LYS A 97 -9.73 -12.25 -12.43
C LYS A 97 -10.86 -12.75 -13.34
N ASP A 98 -10.87 -14.04 -13.65
CA ASP A 98 -11.86 -14.61 -14.54
C ASP A 98 -13.27 -14.57 -13.90
N ARG A 99 -13.36 -14.76 -12.57
CA ARG A 99 -14.59 -14.56 -11.81
C ARG A 99 -15.05 -13.11 -11.79
N LEU A 100 -14.17 -12.12 -11.57
CA LEU A 100 -14.54 -10.71 -11.64
C LEU A 100 -15.08 -10.31 -13.03
N LEU A 101 -14.54 -10.89 -14.09
CA LEU A 101 -15.04 -10.69 -15.44
C LEU A 101 -16.44 -11.32 -15.61
N SER A 102 -16.65 -12.54 -15.10
CA SER A 102 -17.93 -13.24 -15.18
C SER A 102 -19.03 -12.58 -14.34
N ASP A 103 -18.73 -12.24 -13.08
CA ASP A 103 -19.73 -11.87 -12.08
C ASP A 103 -20.09 -10.37 -12.15
N MET A 104 -19.15 -9.52 -12.61
CA MET A 104 -19.29 -8.05 -12.58
C MET A 104 -18.93 -7.35 -13.90
N ASP A 105 -18.54 -8.08 -14.95
CA ASP A 105 -17.99 -7.53 -16.21
C ASP A 105 -16.74 -6.63 -15.99
N VAL A 106 -15.97 -6.91 -14.93
CA VAL A 106 -14.79 -6.12 -14.56
C VAL A 106 -13.51 -6.79 -15.05
N ASN A 107 -13.01 -6.33 -16.20
CA ASN A 107 -11.73 -6.79 -16.74
C ASN A 107 -10.54 -6.04 -16.12
N VAL A 108 -9.76 -6.75 -15.30
CA VAL A 108 -8.57 -6.25 -14.59
C VAL A 108 -7.35 -7.15 -14.77
N SER A 109 -6.15 -6.62 -14.50
CA SER A 109 -4.93 -7.42 -14.47
C SER A 109 -4.79 -8.15 -13.13
N VAL A 110 -4.10 -9.30 -13.14
CA VAL A 110 -3.69 -10.03 -11.93
C VAL A 110 -2.93 -9.12 -10.94
N THR A 111 -2.08 -8.23 -11.46
CA THR A 111 -1.34 -7.26 -10.65
C THR A 111 -2.25 -6.23 -9.96
N SER A 112 -3.39 -5.87 -10.58
CA SER A 112 -4.36 -4.96 -9.97
C SER A 112 -5.06 -5.62 -8.80
N ILE A 113 -5.44 -6.90 -8.95
CA ILE A 113 -6.01 -7.71 -7.88
C ILE A 113 -5.00 -7.86 -6.74
N HIS A 114 -3.75 -8.23 -7.04
CA HIS A 114 -2.69 -8.31 -6.02
C HIS A 114 -2.54 -7.00 -5.23
N ARG A 115 -2.52 -5.84 -5.92
CA ARG A 115 -2.42 -4.53 -5.27
C ARG A 115 -3.64 -4.21 -4.41
N ALA A 116 -4.84 -4.56 -4.87
CA ALA A 116 -6.05 -4.36 -4.09
C ALA A 116 -6.05 -5.21 -2.83
N LEU A 117 -5.75 -6.51 -2.94
CA LEU A 117 -5.62 -7.42 -1.80
C LEU A 117 -4.55 -6.95 -0.80
N HIS A 118 -3.39 -6.50 -1.29
CA HIS A 118 -2.36 -5.91 -0.44
C HIS A 118 -2.85 -4.62 0.26
N GLY A 119 -3.64 -3.79 -0.43
CA GLY A 119 -4.27 -2.60 0.15
C GLY A 119 -5.32 -2.94 1.22
N MET A 120 -5.98 -4.09 1.10
CA MET A 120 -6.87 -4.68 2.10
C MET A 120 -6.12 -5.44 3.21
N LEU A 121 -4.79 -5.39 3.25
CA LEU A 121 -3.93 -6.08 4.21
C LEU A 121 -3.89 -7.61 4.08
N TYR A 122 -4.34 -8.17 2.97
CA TYR A 122 -4.10 -9.57 2.64
C TYR A 122 -2.66 -9.79 2.16
N THR A 123 -2.02 -10.83 2.68
CA THR A 123 -0.69 -11.26 2.25
C THR A 123 -0.80 -12.57 1.49
N ILE A 124 -0.37 -12.57 0.23
CA ILE A 124 -0.32 -13.78 -0.60
C ILE A 124 0.94 -14.56 -0.21
N LYS A 125 0.76 -15.82 0.16
CA LYS A 125 1.84 -16.73 0.55
C LYS A 125 1.81 -17.99 -0.31
N ALA A 126 2.98 -18.58 -0.54
CA ALA A 126 3.06 -19.90 -1.14
C ALA A 126 2.45 -20.93 -0.19
N LEU A 127 1.52 -21.73 -0.68
CA LEU A 127 0.92 -22.82 0.09
C LEU A 127 1.92 -23.98 0.19
N ARG A 128 2.10 -24.48 1.41
CA ARG A 128 2.82 -25.73 1.65
C ARG A 128 1.90 -26.89 1.30
N ILE A 129 2.20 -27.59 0.22
CA ILE A 129 1.45 -28.78 -0.19
C ILE A 129 1.81 -29.92 0.76
N GLU A 130 0.90 -30.26 1.66
CA GLU A 130 1.02 -31.45 2.50
C GLU A 130 0.47 -32.67 1.78
N LYS A 131 1.09 -33.84 1.98
CA LYS A 131 0.59 -35.10 1.41
C LYS A 131 -0.82 -35.38 1.96
N SER A 132 -1.77 -35.70 1.08
CA SER A 132 -3.16 -35.99 1.43
C SER A 132 -3.29 -37.10 2.48
N THR A 133 -2.42 -38.10 2.41
CA THR A 133 -2.34 -39.19 3.40
C THR A 133 -1.94 -38.68 4.78
N MET A 134 -1.11 -37.64 4.90
CA MET A 134 -0.61 -37.17 6.20
C MET A 134 -1.73 -36.55 7.06
N ASN A 135 -2.70 -35.87 6.42
CA ASN A 135 -3.80 -35.18 7.08
C ASN A 135 -5.16 -35.87 6.93
N SER A 136 -5.20 -37.14 6.52
CA SER A 136 -6.43 -37.94 6.55
C SER A 136 -7.02 -37.98 7.96
N SER A 137 -8.34 -38.10 8.07
CA SER A 137 -9.04 -38.20 9.36
C SER A 137 -8.48 -39.32 10.22
N GLU A 138 -8.23 -40.47 9.61
CA GLU A 138 -7.61 -41.64 10.24
C GLU A 138 -6.22 -41.34 10.79
N ASN A 139 -5.34 -40.72 9.99
CA ASN A 139 -3.97 -40.44 10.42
C ASN A 139 -3.91 -39.29 11.43
N LYS A 140 -4.85 -38.34 11.39
CA LYS A 140 -5.03 -37.36 12.47
C LYS A 140 -5.44 -38.04 13.78
N ALA A 141 -6.36 -39.00 13.74
CA ALA A 141 -6.78 -39.76 14.91
C ALA A 141 -5.63 -40.60 15.49
N LYS A 142 -4.87 -41.31 14.64
CA LYS A 142 -3.67 -42.07 15.06
C LYS A 142 -2.62 -41.17 15.69
N ARG A 143 -2.29 -40.02 15.08
CA ARG A 143 -1.34 -39.05 15.63
C ARG A 143 -1.78 -38.49 16.99
N MET A 144 -3.08 -38.18 17.13
CA MET A 144 -3.63 -37.73 18.40
C MET A 144 -3.53 -38.80 19.48
N ALA A 145 -3.88 -40.05 19.17
CA ALA A 145 -3.80 -41.16 20.11
C ALA A 145 -2.35 -41.39 20.57
N PHE A 146 -1.40 -41.41 19.63
CA PHE A 146 0.03 -41.50 19.93
C PHE A 146 0.50 -40.35 20.82
N ALA A 147 0.17 -39.10 20.49
CA ALA A 147 0.58 -37.94 21.28
C ALA A 147 0.04 -37.99 22.72
N LYS A 148 -1.20 -38.45 22.92
CA LYS A 148 -1.78 -38.65 24.26
C LYS A 148 -1.02 -39.74 25.04
N ALA A 149 -0.74 -40.88 24.42
CA ALA A 149 0.01 -41.96 25.05
C ALA A 149 1.45 -41.55 25.40
N LEU A 150 2.12 -40.84 24.49
CA LEU A 150 3.46 -40.31 24.72
C LEU A 150 3.48 -39.34 25.91
N ASN A 151 2.53 -38.39 25.95
CA ASN A 151 2.43 -37.44 27.07
C ASN A 151 2.19 -38.14 28.41
N LEU A 152 1.40 -39.22 28.44
CA LEU A 152 1.20 -40.01 29.65
C LEU A 152 2.52 -40.61 30.15
N HIS A 153 3.30 -41.24 29.27
CA HIS A 153 4.61 -41.78 29.64
C HIS A 153 5.61 -40.70 30.09
N VAL A 154 5.56 -39.50 29.50
CA VAL A 154 6.33 -38.33 29.97
C VAL A 154 5.93 -37.98 31.40
N THR A 155 4.62 -37.91 31.71
CA THR A 155 4.14 -37.57 33.06
C THR A 155 4.49 -38.62 34.11
N GLU A 156 4.56 -39.89 33.72
CA GLU A 156 4.98 -41.00 34.58
C GLU A 156 6.49 -41.04 34.83
N GLY A 157 7.27 -40.21 34.13
CA GLY A 157 8.73 -40.15 34.25
C GLY A 157 9.46 -41.28 33.53
N ASN A 158 8.81 -41.94 32.56
CA ASN A 158 9.43 -43.00 31.78
C ASN A 158 10.53 -42.45 30.85
N MET A 159 11.60 -43.21 30.67
CA MET A 159 12.67 -42.87 29.73
C MET A 159 12.22 -43.14 28.28
N ILE A 160 12.24 -42.11 27.44
CA ILE A 160 11.82 -42.19 26.03
C ILE A 160 13.05 -42.20 25.14
N ILE A 161 13.19 -43.24 24.30
CA ILE A 161 14.27 -43.37 23.32
C ILE A 161 13.65 -43.33 21.92
N TYR A 162 14.10 -42.39 21.09
CA TYR A 162 13.68 -42.30 19.69
C TYR A 162 14.67 -43.07 18.80
N HIS A 163 14.14 -43.93 17.93
CA HIS A 163 14.89 -44.64 16.91
C HIS A 163 14.23 -44.40 15.56
N ASP A 164 14.99 -43.88 14.60
CA ASP A 164 14.53 -43.61 13.24
C ASP A 164 15.64 -43.92 12.24
N GLU A 165 15.26 -44.44 11.07
CA GLU A 165 16.19 -44.76 9.99
C GLU A 165 16.20 -43.62 8.98
N THR A 166 17.35 -42.95 8.82
CA THR A 166 17.52 -41.97 7.74
C THR A 166 18.09 -42.66 6.51
N ASN A 167 17.35 -42.66 5.41
CA ASN A 167 17.87 -43.11 4.12
C ASN A 167 19.02 -42.20 3.67
N PHE A 168 20.19 -42.79 3.41
CA PHE A 168 21.28 -42.11 2.73
C PHE A 168 20.94 -42.01 1.24
N ASN A 169 20.94 -40.80 0.67
CA ASN A 169 20.95 -40.67 -0.79
C ASN A 169 22.36 -41.03 -1.28
N VAL A 170 22.54 -42.28 -1.72
CA VAL A 170 23.72 -42.75 -2.47
C VAL A 170 23.56 -42.40 -3.94
#